data_AF-A0A7V9WRI8-F1
#
_entry.id   AF-A0A7V9WRI8-F1
#
_cell.length_a   1.000
_cell.length_b   1.000
_cell.length_c   1.000
_cell.angle_alpha   90.00
_cell.angle_beta   90.00
_cell.angle_gamma   90.00
#
_symmetry.space_group_name_H-M   'P 1'
#
loop_
_entity.id
_entity.type
_entity.pdbx_description
1 polymer ?
#
loop_
_entity_poly.entity_id
_entity_poly.type
_entity_poly.pdbx_seq_one_letter_code
_entity_poly.pdbx_strand_id
1 'polypeptide(L)'
;MGIFQRLFGRKGNTLGNSNQSSTIKSQEKDDWELLPGYIPAESDDSTLVSLIATAIAAGDQPKSQFKVKKICQRNPELLTVSLIATSIASIDKPDRRFVVKSVYRKKNEILGE
;
A
#
# COMPACT_ATOMS: atom_id res chain seq x y z
N MET A 1 -32.71 6.76 -3.53
CA MET A 1 -31.68 6.31 -2.57
C MET A 1 -31.49 4.80 -2.76
N GLY A 2 -30.36 4.31 -3.30
CA GLY A 2 -30.25 2.86 -3.60
C GLY A 2 -28.93 2.33 -4.16
N ILE A 3 -27.85 3.12 -4.19
CA ILE A 3 -26.59 2.69 -4.83
C ILE A 3 -25.73 1.75 -3.98
N PHE A 4 -25.95 1.68 -2.66
CA PHE A 4 -25.11 0.86 -1.77
C PHE A 4 -25.66 -0.55 -1.48
N GLN A 5 -26.96 -0.82 -1.72
CA GLN A 5 -27.54 -2.16 -1.49
C GLN A 5 -27.04 -3.23 -2.46
N ARG A 6 -26.60 -2.83 -3.66
CA ARG A 6 -26.03 -3.75 -4.67
C ARG A 6 -24.58 -4.14 -4.41
N LEU A 7 -23.86 -3.38 -3.58
CA LEU A 7 -22.42 -3.60 -3.33
C LEU A 7 -22.13 -4.43 -2.07
N PHE A 8 -23.07 -4.52 -1.13
CA PHE A 8 -22.83 -5.21 0.15
C PHE A 8 -23.93 -6.22 0.54
N GLY A 9 -24.62 -6.78 -0.44
CA GLY A 9 -25.77 -7.66 -0.18
C GLY A 9 -25.73 -9.01 -0.91
N ARG A 10 -24.92 -9.97 -0.44
CA ARG A 10 -25.31 -11.40 -0.54
C ARG A 10 -24.59 -12.28 0.49
N LYS A 11 -25.37 -12.76 1.46
CA LYS A 11 -25.09 -13.92 2.31
C LYS A 11 -26.08 -15.02 1.93
N GLY A 12 -25.61 -16.24 1.65
CA GLY A 12 -26.45 -17.43 1.55
C GLY A 12 -26.00 -18.52 0.56
N ASN A 13 -25.24 -19.49 1.08
CA ASN A 13 -25.17 -20.94 0.79
C ASN A 13 -25.31 -21.47 -0.65
N THR A 14 -24.21 -22.07 -1.16
CA THR A 14 -24.26 -23.32 -1.94
C THR A 14 -23.07 -24.21 -1.56
N LEU A 15 -23.38 -25.47 -1.29
CA LEU A 15 -22.48 -26.54 -0.88
C LEU A 15 -22.06 -27.34 -2.13
N GLY A 16 -20.78 -27.72 -2.22
CA GLY A 16 -20.29 -28.82 -3.07
C GLY A 16 -19.51 -28.42 -4.32
N ASN A 17 -18.18 -28.51 -4.29
CA ASN A 17 -17.48 -29.70 -4.78
C ASN A 17 -15.98 -29.61 -4.47
N SER A 18 -15.39 -30.76 -4.16
CA SER A 18 -14.01 -30.90 -3.71
C SER A 18 -13.00 -30.65 -4.82
N ASN A 19 -11.96 -29.87 -4.52
CA ASN A 19 -10.61 -30.21 -4.92
C ASN A 19 -9.73 -29.93 -3.72
N GLN A 20 -9.22 -31.00 -3.14
CA GLN A 20 -8.19 -30.99 -2.11
C GLN A 20 -6.94 -30.33 -2.72
N SER A 21 -6.87 -29.01 -2.66
CA SER A 21 -5.58 -28.33 -2.69
C SER A 21 -4.95 -28.65 -1.35
N SER A 22 -3.93 -29.51 -1.38
CA SER A 22 -3.10 -29.87 -0.25
C SER A 22 -2.88 -28.64 0.62
N THR A 23 -3.45 -28.66 1.82
CA THR A 23 -3.16 -27.70 2.88
C THR A 23 -1.70 -27.91 3.28
N ILE A 24 -0.78 -27.33 2.50
CA ILE A 24 0.48 -26.87 3.04
C ILE A 24 0.05 -25.80 4.03
N LYS A 25 -0.04 -26.17 5.31
CA LYS A 25 -0.07 -25.20 6.40
C LYS A 25 1.24 -24.44 6.30
N SER A 26 1.23 -23.36 5.52
CA SER A 26 2.35 -22.44 5.36
C SER A 26 2.53 -21.70 6.67
N GLN A 27 3.23 -22.32 7.62
CA GLN A 27 3.75 -21.65 8.82
C GLN A 27 4.60 -20.42 8.42
N GLU A 28 5.15 -20.41 7.21
CA GLU A 28 5.93 -19.27 6.67
C GLU A 28 5.14 -17.97 6.48
N LYS A 29 3.81 -17.98 6.38
CA LYS A 29 3.06 -16.72 6.17
C LYS A 29 3.07 -15.80 7.40
N ASP A 30 3.32 -16.35 8.58
CA ASP A 30 3.31 -15.55 9.80
C ASP A 30 4.60 -14.74 9.99
N ASP A 31 5.69 -15.11 9.31
CA ASP A 31 6.99 -14.45 9.46
C ASP A 31 7.16 -13.21 8.57
N TRP A 32 6.20 -12.89 7.70
CA TRP A 32 6.30 -11.79 6.74
C TRP A 32 5.20 -10.75 6.96
N GLU A 33 5.58 -9.47 6.96
CA GLU A 33 4.68 -8.33 7.03
C GLU A 33 4.66 -7.56 5.71
N LEU A 34 3.48 -7.10 5.30
CA LEU A 34 3.34 -6.28 4.10
C LEU A 34 3.88 -4.88 4.36
N LEU A 35 4.82 -4.42 3.51
CA LEU A 35 5.29 -3.04 3.60
C LEU A 35 4.21 -2.08 3.09
N PRO A 36 3.85 -1.04 3.87
CA PRO A 36 2.86 -0.07 3.43
C PRO A 36 3.42 0.77 2.29
N GLY A 37 2.54 1.20 1.38
CA GLY A 37 2.94 2.06 0.27
C GLY A 37 3.39 3.46 0.71
N TYR A 38 2.80 3.95 1.79
CA TYR A 38 3.08 5.27 2.34
C TYR A 38 3.27 5.16 3.85
N ILE A 39 4.23 5.92 4.37
CA ILE A 39 4.51 6.06 5.80
C ILE A 39 4.30 7.52 6.20
N PRO A 40 4.08 7.83 7.49
CA PRO A 40 4.11 9.21 7.97
C PRO A 40 5.38 9.92 7.47
N ALA A 41 5.23 11.14 6.97
CA ALA A 41 6.38 11.94 6.60
C ALA A 41 7.09 12.46 7.86
N GLU A 42 8.40 12.63 7.77
CA GLU A 42 9.19 13.27 8.83
C GLU A 42 8.76 14.73 9.03
N SER A 43 8.98 15.24 10.24
CA SER A 43 8.44 16.53 10.68
C SER A 43 8.91 17.72 9.85
N ASP A 44 10.13 17.66 9.33
CA ASP A 44 10.83 18.84 8.81
C ASP A 44 10.22 19.32 7.48
N ASP A 45 9.71 18.41 6.66
CA ASP A 45 9.06 18.71 5.39
C ASP A 45 7.57 19.07 5.54
N SER A 46 6.97 18.75 6.70
CA SER A 46 5.52 18.81 6.90
C SER A 46 4.95 20.23 6.78
N THR A 47 5.68 21.24 7.26
CA THR A 47 5.24 22.63 7.23
C THR A 47 5.25 23.19 5.81
N LEU A 48 6.34 22.97 5.08
CA LEU A 48 6.50 23.46 3.71
C LEU A 48 5.45 22.84 2.78
N VAL A 49 5.28 21.52 2.84
CA VAL A 49 4.27 20.82 2.04
C VAL A 49 2.85 21.30 2.39
N SER A 50 2.56 21.53 3.68
CA SER A 50 1.27 22.06 4.10
C SER A 50 1.00 23.45 3.52
N LEU A 51 1.99 24.35 3.58
CA LEU A 51 1.90 25.71 3.05
C LEU A 51 1.64 25.69 1.54
N ILE A 52 2.44 24.93 0.79
CA ILE A 52 2.31 24.82 -0.67
C ILE A 52 0.93 24.25 -1.04
N ALA A 53 0.53 23.13 -0.43
CA ALA A 53 -0.76 22.50 -0.71
C ALA A 53 -1.94 23.43 -0.40
N THR A 54 -1.87 24.16 0.72
CA THR A 54 -2.91 25.11 1.13
C THR A 54 -2.94 26.33 0.22
N ALA A 55 -1.78 26.86 -0.21
CA ALA A 55 -1.71 27.98 -1.13
C ALA A 55 -2.31 27.65 -2.50
N ILE A 56 -2.01 26.46 -3.04
CA ILE A 56 -2.60 25.97 -4.30
C ILE A 56 -4.12 25.82 -4.14
N ALA A 57 -4.57 25.17 -3.06
CA ALA A 57 -5.99 24.96 -2.81
C ALA A 57 -6.77 26.27 -2.60
N ALA A 58 -6.19 27.23 -1.88
CA ALA A 58 -6.77 28.55 -1.68
C ALA A 58 -6.79 29.39 -2.98
N GLY A 59 -5.80 29.20 -3.86
CA GLY A 59 -5.81 29.82 -5.19
C GLY A 59 -6.95 29.31 -6.08
N ASP A 60 -7.22 28.00 -6.05
CA ASP A 60 -8.32 27.38 -6.80
C ASP A 60 -9.71 27.68 -6.21
N GLN A 61 -9.81 27.71 -4.88
CA GLN A 61 -11.06 27.93 -4.14
C GLN A 61 -10.89 28.99 -3.02
N PRO A 62 -10.93 30.28 -3.37
CA PRO A 62 -10.57 31.37 -2.45
C PRO A 62 -11.57 31.63 -1.32
N LYS A 63 -12.79 31.09 -1.41
CA LYS A 63 -13.82 31.22 -0.36
C LYS A 63 -13.87 30.04 0.61
N SER A 64 -13.00 29.04 0.41
CA SER A 64 -12.94 27.82 1.23
C SER A 64 -11.84 27.90 2.29
N GLN A 65 -11.94 27.06 3.33
CA GLN A 65 -10.89 26.86 4.32
C GLN A 65 -10.31 25.45 4.19
N PHE A 66 -8.98 25.34 4.20
CA PHE A 66 -8.28 24.07 4.05
C PHE A 66 -7.50 23.73 5.31
N LYS A 67 -7.57 22.47 5.73
CA LYS A 67 -6.80 21.92 6.84
C LYS A 67 -6.15 20.61 6.42
N VAL A 68 -4.82 20.58 6.45
CA VAL A 68 -4.06 19.35 6.21
C VAL A 68 -4.24 18.41 7.41
N LYS A 69 -4.74 17.20 7.15
CA LYS A 69 -5.03 16.20 8.22
C LYS A 69 -3.89 15.19 8.42
N LYS A 70 -3.18 14.86 7.34
CA LYS A 70 -2.13 13.85 7.35
C LYS A 70 -1.19 14.13 6.19
N ILE A 71 0.11 14.02 6.44
CA ILE A 71 1.15 14.03 5.42
C ILE A 71 1.83 12.67 5.45
N CYS A 72 1.90 12.04 4.29
CA CYS A 72 2.57 10.77 4.14
C CYS A 72 3.61 10.89 3.03
N GLN A 73 4.74 10.23 3.20
CA GLN A 73 5.73 10.04 2.17
C GLN A 73 5.68 8.63 1.64
N ARG A 74 6.13 8.43 0.39
CA ARG A 74 6.27 7.09 -0.19
C ARG A 74 7.26 6.31 0.67
N ASN A 75 6.92 5.06 1.00
CA ASN A 75 7.82 4.23 1.79
C ASN A 75 9.15 4.01 1.02
N PRO A 76 10.29 4.52 1.52
CA PRO A 76 11.57 4.47 0.83
C PRO A 76 12.10 3.03 0.68
N GLU A 77 11.81 2.17 1.65
CA GLU A 77 12.17 0.74 1.61
C GLU A 77 11.46 0.05 0.44
N LEU A 78 10.14 0.24 0.34
CA LEU A 78 9.33 -0.33 -0.74
C LEU A 78 9.77 0.20 -2.11
N LEU A 79 10.08 1.51 -2.21
CA LEU A 79 10.59 2.12 -3.44
C LEU A 79 11.89 1.47 -3.90
N THR A 80 12.85 1.36 -2.98
CA THR A 80 14.18 0.80 -3.26
C THR A 80 14.08 -0.65 -3.70
N VAL A 81 13.37 -1.50 -2.95
CA VAL A 81 13.19 -2.91 -3.30
C VAL A 81 12.46 -3.06 -4.63
N SER A 82 11.43 -2.25 -4.86
CA SER A 82 10.69 -2.29 -6.13
C SER A 82 11.59 -1.96 -7.31
N LEU A 83 12.42 -0.92 -7.19
CA LEU A 83 13.34 -0.48 -8.24
C LEU A 83 14.36 -1.58 -8.56
N ILE A 84 14.98 -2.17 -7.53
CA ILE A 84 15.94 -3.27 -7.70
C ILE A 84 15.28 -4.47 -8.39
N ALA A 85 14.13 -4.91 -7.88
CA ALA A 85 13.41 -6.05 -8.44
C ALA A 85 13.01 -5.82 -9.90
N THR A 86 12.50 -4.64 -10.25
CA THR A 86 12.17 -4.31 -11.64
C THR A 86 13.41 -4.22 -12.52
N SER A 87 14.52 -3.71 -12.01
CA SER A 87 15.77 -3.60 -12.79
C SER A 87 16.31 -4.98 -13.12
N ILE A 88 16.33 -5.90 -12.16
CA ILE A 88 16.74 -7.30 -12.37
C ILE A 88 15.79 -7.98 -13.36
N ALA A 89 14.48 -7.84 -13.19
CA ALA A 89 13.50 -8.44 -14.09
C ALA A 89 13.61 -7.89 -15.53
N SER A 90 13.99 -6.63 -15.68
CA SER A 90 14.17 -5.98 -16.99
C SER A 90 15.42 -6.49 -17.71
N ILE A 91 16.43 -6.97 -16.99
CA ILE A 91 17.59 -7.64 -17.62
C ILE A 91 17.16 -8.95 -18.27
N ASP A 92 16.31 -9.73 -17.60
CA ASP A 92 15.80 -11.02 -18.11
C ASP A 92 14.79 -10.82 -19.27
N LYS A 93 13.96 -9.78 -19.21
CA LYS A 93 12.97 -9.47 -20.26
C LYS A 93 12.95 -7.97 -20.58
N PRO A 94 13.85 -7.48 -21.45
CA PRO A 94 14.02 -6.04 -21.70
C PRO A 94 12.81 -5.39 -22.36
N ASP A 95 12.05 -6.13 -23.17
CA ASP A 95 10.89 -5.58 -23.88
C ASP A 95 9.60 -5.53 -23.02
N ARG A 96 9.70 -5.83 -21.72
CA ARG A 96 8.55 -5.90 -20.82
C ARG A 96 8.59 -4.80 -19.77
N ARG A 97 7.40 -4.31 -19.44
CA ARG A 97 7.18 -3.41 -18.30
C ARG A 97 6.77 -4.23 -17.08
N PHE A 98 7.49 -4.02 -15.99
CA PHE A 98 7.21 -4.67 -14.72
C PHE A 98 6.56 -3.70 -13.75
N VAL A 99 5.58 -4.20 -13.00
CA VAL A 99 4.92 -3.45 -11.92
C VAL A 99 4.93 -4.34 -10.68
N VAL A 100 5.67 -3.92 -9.66
CA VAL A 100 5.66 -4.58 -8.35
C VAL A 100 4.33 -4.31 -7.67
N LYS A 101 3.62 -5.38 -7.30
CA LYS A 101 2.29 -5.30 -6.68
C LYS A 101 2.35 -5.19 -5.16
N SER A 102 3.29 -5.89 -4.55
CA SER A 102 3.49 -5.92 -3.10
C SER A 102 4.95 -6.24 -2.78
N VAL A 103 5.41 -5.72 -1.65
CA VAL A 103 6.71 -6.03 -1.06
C VAL A 103 6.46 -6.42 0.38
N TYR A 104 7.11 -7.50 0.82
CA TYR A 104 7.00 -8.00 2.18
C TYR A 104 8.36 -7.92 2.86
N ARG A 105 8.36 -7.62 4.15
CA ARG A 105 9.53 -7.64 5.02
C ARG A 105 9.40 -8.79 6.00
N LYS A 106 10.50 -9.45 6.34
CA LYS A 106 10.50 -10.47 7.38
C LYS A 106 10.33 -9.78 8.73
N LYS A 107 9.42 -10.24 9.56
CA LYS A 107 9.29 -9.80 10.96
C LYS A 107 10.62 -10.16 11.66
N ASN A 108 11.29 -9.18 12.23
CA ASN A 108 12.44 -9.47 13.08
C ASN A 108 11.91 -10.01 14.42
N GLU A 109 12.45 -11.14 14.89
CA GLU A 109 12.31 -11.54 16.29
C GLU A 109 12.96 -10.43 17.13
N ILE A 110 12.14 -9.68 17.87
CA ILE A 110 12.65 -8.74 18.86
C ILE A 110 13.27 -9.61 19.94
N LEU A 111 14.60 -9.70 19.99
CA LEU A 111 15.30 -10.23 21.16
C LEU A 111 14.89 -9.32 22.33
N GLY A 112 14.05 -9.84 23.23
CA GLY A 112 13.65 -9.12 24.43
C GLY A 112 14.87 -8.73 25.24
N GLU A 113 14.93 -7.45 25.62
CA GLU A 113 15.75 -6.98 26.74
C GLU A 113 15.28 -7.60 28.07
#